data_AF-A0A382XNI0-F1
#
_entry.id   AF-A0A382XNI0-F1
#
_cell.length_a   1.000
_cell.length_b   1.000
_cell.length_c   1.000
_cell.angle_alpha   90.00
_cell.angle_beta   90.00
_cell.angle_gamma   90.00
#
_symmetry.space_group_name_H-M   'P 1'
#
loop_
_entity.id
_entity.type
_entity.pdbx_description
1 polymer ?
#
loop_
_entity_poly.entity_id
_entity_poly.type
_entity_poly.pdbx_seq_one_letter_code
_entity_poly.pdbx_strand_id
1 'polypeptide(L)' 'MDHSDIQTIEHDVLVVGAGGAGIRAAIECADKGLSTGIISKSLLGKAHTVMA' A
#
# COMPACT_ATOMS: atom_id res chain seq x y z
N MET A 1 -16.45 3.92 -19.77
CA MET A 1 -16.03 2.78 -18.94
C MET A 1 -17.13 2.58 -17.91
N ASP A 2 -17.71 1.39 -17.86
CA ASP A 2 -18.64 1.03 -16.79
C ASP A 2 -17.82 0.80 -15.51
N HIS A 3 -18.12 1.57 -14.47
CA HIS A 3 -17.39 1.55 -13.19
C HIS A 3 -18.18 0.83 -12.09
N SER A 4 -19.24 0.10 -12.47
CA SER A 4 -20.17 -0.55 -11.55
C SER A 4 -19.52 -1.61 -10.64
N ASP A 5 -18.30 -2.08 -10.97
CA ASP A 5 -17.58 -3.12 -10.22
C ASP A 5 -16.41 -2.59 -9.35
N ILE A 6 -16.26 -1.26 -9.19
CA ILE A 6 -15.18 -0.71 -8.35
C ILE A 6 -15.54 -0.84 -6.88
N GLN A 7 -14.76 -1.62 -6.13
CA GLN A 7 -14.86 -1.71 -4.67
C GLN A 7 -14.10 -0.56 -4.01
N THR A 8 -14.77 0.18 -3.12
CA THR A 8 -14.15 1.17 -2.23
C THR A 8 -13.78 0.52 -0.91
N ILE A 9 -12.55 0.75 -0.44
CA ILE A 9 -12.04 0.27 0.85
C ILE A 9 -11.55 1.49 1.63
N GLU A 10 -12.09 1.72 2.82
CA GLU A 10 -11.70 2.85 3.67
C GLU A 10 -10.53 2.48 4.59
N HIS A 11 -9.55 3.38 4.65
CA HIS A 11 -8.40 3.32 5.53
C HIS A 11 -8.06 4.71 6.04
N ASP A 12 -7.56 4.81 7.27
CA ASP A 12 -7.04 6.06 7.83
C ASP A 12 -5.76 6.49 7.10
N VAL A 13 -4.96 5.50 6.68
CA VAL A 13 -3.72 5.71 5.95
C VAL A 13 -3.64 4.77 4.75
N LEU A 14 -3.35 5.32 3.58
CA LEU A 14 -3.04 4.56 2.37
C LEU A 14 -1.56 4.74 2.00
N VAL A 15 -0.79 3.64 2.01
CA VAL A 15 0.60 3.63 1.58
C VAL A 15 0.70 3.09 0.15
N VAL A 16 1.24 3.92 -0.75
CA VAL A 16 1.46 3.54 -2.14
C VAL A 16 2.92 3.12 -2.34
N GLY A 17 3.13 1.82 -2.57
CA GLY A 17 4.44 1.21 -2.80
C GLY A 17 4.93 0.40 -1.60
N ALA A 18 5.20 -0.89 -1.82
CA ALA A 18 5.70 -1.82 -0.80
C ALA A 18 7.22 -2.01 -0.85
N GLY A 19 7.96 -0.90 -1.01
CA GLY A 19 9.41 -0.87 -0.78
C GLY A 19 9.75 -0.84 0.71
N GLY A 20 11.04 -0.84 1.08
CA GLY A 20 11.46 -0.79 2.48
C GLY A 20 10.89 0.41 3.26
N ALA A 21 10.86 1.59 2.64
CA ALA A 21 10.29 2.79 3.25
C ALA A 21 8.77 2.69 3.42
N GLY A 22 8.05 2.21 2.40
CA GLY A 22 6.59 2.07 2.45
C GLY A 22 6.13 1.02 3.46
N ILE A 23 6.79 -0.13 3.50
CA ILE A 23 6.49 -1.16 4.52
C ILE A 23 6.78 -0.62 5.92
N ARG A 24 7.90 0.09 6.13
CA ARG A 24 8.20 0.68 7.45
C ARG A 24 7.15 1.71 7.87
N ALA A 25 6.70 2.57 6.96
CA ALA A 25 5.63 3.52 7.23
C ALA A 25 4.32 2.82 7.58
N ALA A 26 3.95 1.78 6.83
CA ALA A 26 2.72 1.05 7.08
C ALA A 26 2.73 0.28 8.40
N ILE A 27 3.86 -0.33 8.77
CA ILE A 27 4.06 -0.99 10.07
C ILE A 27 3.86 0.03 11.20
N GLU A 28 4.46 1.21 11.10
CA GLU A 28 4.34 2.26 12.11
C GLU A 28 2.90 2.78 12.26
N CYS A 29 2.18 2.95 11.15
CA CYS A 29 0.78 3.37 11.17
C CYS A 29 -0.11 2.29 11.82
N ALA A 30 0.11 1.02 11.47
CA ALA A 30 -0.60 -0.10 12.08
C ALA A 30 -0.30 -0.24 13.58
N ASP A 31 0.95 -0.05 14.01
CA ASP A 31 1.36 -0.10 15.42
C ASP A 31 0.69 1.01 16.26
N LYS A 32 0.37 2.15 15.64
CA LYS A 32 -0.44 3.22 16.22
C LYS A 32 -1.94 2.94 16.22
N GLY A 33 -2.37 1.76 15.77
CA GLY A 33 -3.77 1.35 15.71
C GLY A 33 -4.56 1.96 14.56
N LEU A 34 -3.90 2.55 13.54
CA LEU A 34 -4.57 3.11 12.38
C LEU A 34 -4.91 2.02 11.35
N SER A 35 -6.11 2.10 10.78
CA SER A 35 -6.47 1.28 9.62
C SER A 35 -5.56 1.67 8.45
N THR A 36 -4.66 0.76 8.09
CA THR A 36 -3.59 1.03 7.12
C THR A 36 -3.72 0.12 5.91
N GLY A 37 -3.95 0.70 4.74
CA GLY A 37 -3.90 0.00 3.45
C GLY A 37 -2.53 0.14 2.79
N ILE A 38 -2.04 -0.92 2.17
CA ILE A 38 -0.84 -0.88 1.30
C ILE A 38 -1.25 -1.33 -0.09
N ILE A 39 -0.87 -0.55 -1.10
CA ILE A 39 -0.97 -0.96 -2.50
C ILE A 39 0.43 -1.10 -3.11
N SER A 40 0.67 -2.18 -3.84
CA SER A 40 1.93 -2.39 -4.57
C SER A 40 1.67 -2.90 -5.97
N LYS A 41 2.49 -2.45 -6.93
CA LYS A 41 2.46 -2.93 -8.32
C LYS A 41 2.84 -4.42 -8.44
N SER A 42 3.55 -4.97 -7.46
CA SER A 42 4.05 -6.35 -7.47
C SER A 42 4.18 -6.88 -6.04
N LEU A 43 4.50 -8.18 -5.91
CA LEU A 43 4.68 -8.86 -4.62
C LEU A 43 5.63 -8.10 -3.68
N LEU A 44 5.23 -8.04 -2.41
CA LEU A 44 5.94 -7.40 -1.30
C LEU A 44 7.43 -7.80 -1.28
N GLY A 45 8.32 -6.86 -1.01
CA GLY A 45 9.76 -7.15 -0.93
C GLY A 45 10.50 -7.16 -2.27
N LYS A 46 9.81 -7.07 -3.41
CA LYS A 46 10.43 -6.56 -4.66
C LYS A 46 10.51 -5.03 -4.60
N ALA A 47 11.25 -4.52 -3.62
CA ALA A 47 11.77 -3.15 -3.61
C ALA A 47 12.86 -3.06 -4.70
N HIS A 48 12.45 -3.31 -5.93
CA HIS A 48 13.33 -3.50 -7.06
C HIS A 48 12.89 -2.46 -8.08
N THR A 49 13.69 -1.42 -8.23
CA THR A 49 13.75 -0.63 -9.45
C THR A 49 14.21 -1.57 -10.56
N VAL A 50 13.32 -2.42 -11.06
CA VAL A 50 13.56 -3.17 -12.29
C VAL A 50 13.49 -2.17 -13.43
N MET A 51 14.67 -1.67 -13.80
CA MET A 51 14.90 -0.63 -14.81
C MET A 51 14.36 0.75 -14.43
N ALA A 52 15.27 1.72 -14.29
CA ALA A 52 15.00 3.06 -14.83
C ALA A 52 15.05 2.96 -16.36
#